data_AF-A0A0Q5Z1X9-F1
#
_entry.id   AF-A0A0Q5Z1X9-F1
#
_cell.length_a   1.000
_cell.length_b   1.000
_cell.length_c   1.000
_cell.angle_alpha   90.00
_cell.angle_beta   90.00
_cell.angle_gamma   90.00
#
_symmetry.space_group_name_H-M   'P 1'
#
loop_
_entity.id
_entity.type
_entity.pdbx_description
1 polymer ?
#
loop_
_entity_poly.entity_id
_entity_poly.type
_entity_poly.pdbx_seq_one_letter_code
_entity_poly.pdbx_strand_id
1 'polypeptide(L)'
;MNNLGQRKVAYWGIDTPIADYDVSGVPAISTEQTKRAASMRTRLNAFAPEEIDLLLTVGYAGATASLSARGLIANQRQATFDALPLRSSG
;
A
#
# COMPACT_ATOMS: atom_id res chain seq x y z
N MET A 1 10.99 26.61 -12.87
CA MET A 1 11.33 25.19 -12.65
C MET A 1 10.59 24.38 -13.70
N ASN A 2 11.31 23.89 -14.72
CA ASN A 2 10.75 23.17 -15.86
C ASN A 2 10.52 21.69 -15.51
N ASN A 3 9.27 21.28 -15.34
CA ASN A 3 8.91 19.87 -15.45
C ASN A 3 8.79 19.53 -16.95
N LEU A 4 9.96 19.34 -17.59
CA LEU A 4 10.17 19.00 -19.00
C LEU A 4 9.34 17.76 -19.44
N GLY A 5 8.10 17.94 -19.89
CA GLY A 5 7.35 16.88 -20.57
C GLY A 5 7.01 15.67 -19.69
N GLN A 6 6.11 15.90 -18.72
CA GLN A 6 5.25 14.93 -18.01
C GLN A 6 5.70 13.46 -18.01
N ARG A 7 6.53 13.08 -17.05
CA ARG A 7 6.57 11.66 -16.62
C ARG A 7 5.18 11.29 -16.08
N LYS A 8 4.57 10.23 -16.60
CA LYS A 8 3.38 9.64 -15.99
C LYS A 8 3.79 9.03 -14.66
N VAL A 9 3.32 9.61 -13.56
CA VAL A 9 3.66 9.21 -12.19
C VAL A 9 2.39 8.90 -11.40
N ALA A 10 2.52 7.98 -10.45
CA ALA A 10 1.50 7.71 -9.44
C ALA A 10 2.05 8.12 -8.06
N TYR A 11 1.16 8.65 -7.23
CA TYR A 11 1.44 9.00 -5.84
C TYR A 11 0.34 8.40 -4.98
N TRP A 12 0.72 7.98 -3.78
CA TRP A 12 -0.21 7.50 -2.77
C TRP A 12 0.29 7.89 -1.37
N GLY A 13 -0.64 8.12 -0.45
CA GLY A 13 -0.39 8.36 0.97
C GLY A 13 -0.90 7.18 1.81
N ILE A 14 -0.23 6.90 2.93
CA ILE A 14 -0.61 5.80 3.84
C ILE A 14 -1.95 6.04 4.56
N ASP A 15 -2.40 7.29 4.59
CA ASP A 15 -3.66 7.76 5.15
C ASP A 15 -4.81 7.80 4.14
N THR A 16 -4.52 7.61 2.84
CA THR A 16 -5.54 7.62 1.79
C THR A 16 -6.30 6.27 1.80
N PRO A 17 -7.62 6.25 2.04
CA PRO A 17 -8.41 5.04 1.94
C PRO A 17 -8.25 4.38 0.56
N ILE A 18 -8.05 3.06 0.52
CA ILE A 18 -7.88 2.33 -0.75
C ILE A 18 -9.15 2.41 -1.61
N ALA A 19 -10.33 2.50 -0.97
CA ALA A 19 -11.60 2.68 -1.65
C ALA A 19 -11.67 3.97 -2.49
N ASP A 20 -10.90 5.00 -2.15
CA ASP A 20 -10.94 6.29 -2.87
C ASP A 20 -10.30 6.22 -4.26
N TYR A 21 -9.52 5.17 -4.56
CA TYR A 21 -8.92 4.97 -5.88
C TYR A 21 -9.91 4.37 -6.90
N ASP A 22 -11.05 3.81 -6.45
CA ASP A 22 -12.09 3.19 -7.29
C ASP A 22 -11.54 2.17 -8.30
N VAL A 23 -10.68 1.25 -7.82
CA VAL A 23 -10.06 0.21 -8.64
C VAL A 23 -10.31 -1.19 -8.09
N SER A 24 -10.44 -2.16 -8.98
CA SER A 24 -10.54 -3.60 -8.65
C SER A 24 -9.15 -4.24 -8.51
N GLY A 25 -9.08 -5.52 -8.12
CA GLY A 25 -7.82 -6.30 -8.12
C GLY A 25 -6.79 -5.93 -7.05
N VAL A 26 -7.12 -4.98 -6.16
CA VAL A 26 -6.32 -4.61 -5.00
C VAL A 26 -6.76 -5.38 -3.75
N PRO A 27 -5.85 -5.67 -2.80
CA PRO A 27 -6.24 -6.25 -1.52
C PRO A 27 -7.36 -5.45 -0.85
N ALA A 28 -8.38 -6.15 -0.35
CA ALA A 28 -9.48 -5.52 0.37
C ALA A 28 -8.96 -5.01 1.73
N ILE A 29 -8.76 -3.69 1.83
CA ILE A 29 -8.33 -3.01 3.05
C ILE A 29 -9.47 -2.13 3.52
N SER A 30 -9.88 -2.30 4.77
CA SER A 30 -10.90 -1.44 5.37
C SER A 30 -10.35 -0.05 5.66
N THR A 31 -11.22 0.96 5.68
CA THR A 31 -10.86 2.32 6.09
C THR A 31 -10.23 2.36 7.48
N GLU A 32 -10.67 1.49 8.40
CA GLU A 32 -10.10 1.39 9.74
C GLU A 32 -8.67 0.84 9.74
N GLN A 33 -8.35 -0.11 8.84
CA GLN A 33 -6.98 -0.59 8.66
C GLN A 33 -6.06 0.50 8.11
N THR A 34 -6.53 1.29 7.14
CA THR A 34 -5.78 2.47 6.63
C THR A 34 -5.51 3.48 7.74
N LYS A 35 -6.54 3.85 8.53
CA LYS A 35 -6.39 4.76 9.67
C LYS A 35 -5.40 4.22 10.70
N ARG A 36 -5.49 2.93 11.03
CA ARG A 36 -4.56 2.28 11.96
C ARG A 36 -3.12 2.38 11.44
N ALA A 37 -2.87 2.06 10.17
CA ALA A 37 -1.55 2.16 9.55
C ALA A 37 -1.03 3.61 9.55
N ALA A 38 -1.86 4.59 9.22
CA ALA A 38 -1.50 6.01 9.24
C ALA A 38 -1.17 6.53 10.64
N SER A 39 -1.83 5.98 11.67
CA SER A 39 -1.58 6.32 13.07
C SER A 39 -0.37 5.61 13.69
N MET A 40 0.30 4.70 12.96
CA MET A 40 1.43 3.96 13.51
C MET A 40 2.61 4.86 13.83
N ARG A 41 3.25 4.56 14.95
CA ARG A 41 4.49 5.20 15.40
C ARG A 41 5.57 5.10 14.31
N THR A 42 6.27 6.20 14.07
CA THR A 42 7.37 6.29 13.07
C THR A 42 8.77 6.27 13.71
N ARG A 43 8.86 5.98 15.02
CA ARG A 43 10.09 6.09 15.82
C ARG A 43 10.84 4.76 15.93
N LEU A 44 12.12 4.84 16.34
CA LEU A 44 13.15 3.79 16.46
C LEU A 44 12.80 2.49 17.23
N ASN A 45 11.60 2.37 17.81
CA ASN A 45 11.20 1.10 18.44
C ASN A 45 10.85 0.09 17.36
N ALA A 46 11.20 -1.17 17.57
CA ALA A 46 10.81 -2.24 16.67
C ALA A 46 9.29 -2.32 16.57
N PHE A 47 8.79 -2.45 15.34
CA PHE A 47 7.39 -2.77 15.09
C PHE A 47 7.10 -4.20 15.54
N ALA A 48 5.93 -4.39 16.14
CA ALA A 48 5.39 -5.71 16.39
C ALA A 48 5.09 -6.40 15.04
N PRO A 49 5.12 -7.74 14.96
CA PRO A 49 4.86 -8.46 13.71
C PRO A 49 3.57 -8.04 12.99
N GLU A 50 2.48 -7.87 13.73
CA GLU A 50 1.19 -7.43 13.19
C GLU A 50 1.20 -5.98 12.69
N GLU A 51 2.08 -5.13 13.23
CA GLU A 51 2.29 -3.77 12.72
C GLU A 51 3.01 -3.82 11.38
N ILE A 52 4.04 -4.68 11.26
CA ILE A 52 4.78 -4.88 10.02
C ILE A 52 3.85 -5.42 8.92
N ASP A 53 3.06 -6.45 9.22
CA ASP A 53 2.14 -7.06 8.27
C ASP A 53 1.11 -6.04 7.76
N LEU A 54 0.54 -5.24 8.66
CA LEU A 54 -0.42 -4.21 8.28
C LEU A 54 0.23 -3.10 7.44
N LEU A 55 1.44 -2.65 7.79
CA LEU A 55 2.18 -1.65 7.00
C LEU A 55 2.51 -2.15 5.59
N LEU A 56 2.98 -3.39 5.47
CA LEU A 56 3.25 -4.02 4.18
C LEU A 56 1.99 -4.15 3.35
N THR A 57 0.89 -4.60 3.96
CA THR A 57 -0.38 -4.81 3.27
C THR A 57 -0.96 -3.49 2.75
N VAL A 58 -1.07 -2.47 3.62
CA VAL A 58 -1.57 -1.14 3.23
C VAL A 58 -0.66 -0.49 2.20
N GLY A 59 0.67 -0.63 2.37
CA GLY A 59 1.62 -0.04 1.44
C GLY A 59 1.55 -0.64 0.05
N TYR A 60 1.44 -1.97 -0.04
CA TYR A 60 1.29 -2.65 -1.31
C TYR A 60 -0.06 -2.34 -1.97
N ALA A 61 -1.14 -2.33 -1.19
CA ALA A 61 -2.48 -1.99 -1.68
C ALA A 61 -2.53 -0.55 -2.21
N GLY A 62 -2.00 0.43 -1.49
CA GLY A 62 -1.96 1.84 -1.90
C GLY A 62 -1.11 2.08 -3.14
N ALA A 63 0.08 1.46 -3.20
CA ALA A 63 0.94 1.52 -4.37
C ALA A 63 0.24 0.93 -5.60
N THR A 64 -0.35 -0.27 -5.48
CA THR A 64 -1.07 -0.93 -6.57
C THR A 64 -2.28 -0.11 -7.01
N ALA A 65 -3.07 0.39 -6.06
CA ALA A 65 -4.26 1.17 -6.35
C ALA A 65 -3.93 2.47 -7.11
N SER A 66 -2.90 3.20 -6.68
CA SER A 66 -2.46 4.43 -7.35
C SER A 66 -1.89 4.18 -8.75
N LEU A 67 -1.15 3.09 -8.95
CA LEU A 67 -0.65 2.69 -10.26
C LEU A 67 -1.80 2.29 -11.19
N SER A 68 -2.79 1.54 -10.68
CA SER A 68 -3.99 1.15 -11.42
C SER A 68 -4.83 2.36 -11.83
N ALA A 69 -5.11 3.28 -10.91
CA ALA A 69 -5.89 4.49 -11.18
C ALA A 69 -5.24 5.40 -12.25
N ARG A 70 -3.91 5.29 -12.43
CA ARG A 70 -3.16 6.01 -13.47
C ARG A 70 -2.95 5.22 -14.76
N GLY A 71 -3.47 3.99 -14.85
CA GLY A 71 -3.27 3.09 -15.99
C GLY A 71 -1.80 2.71 -16.21
N LEU A 72 -0.99 2.70 -15.14
CA LEU A 72 0.44 2.40 -15.20
C LEU A 72 0.76 0.91 -15.06
N ILE A 73 -0.24 0.09 -14.74
CA ILE A 73 -0.12 -1.37 -14.70
C ILE A 73 -1.23 -1.99 -15.54
N ALA A 74 -0.83 -2.90 -16.45
CA ALA A 74 -1.71 -3.49 -17.47
C ALA A 74 -2.33 -4.84 -17.05
N ASN A 75 -1.74 -5.52 -16.07
CA ASN A 75 -2.20 -6.82 -15.56
C ASN A 75 -2.27 -6.76 -14.04
N GLN A 76 -3.48 -6.62 -13.50
CA GLN A 76 -3.74 -6.76 -12.07
C GLN A 76 -3.74 -8.25 -11.71
N ARG A 77 -2.56 -8.85 -11.55
CA ARG A 77 -2.50 -10.01 -10.66
C ARG A 77 -2.73 -9.49 -9.25
N GLN A 78 -3.73 -10.05 -8.59
CA GLN A 78 -3.96 -9.77 -7.18
C GLN A 78 -2.68 -10.08 -6.41
N ALA A 79 -2.23 -9.11 -5.61
CA ALA A 79 -1.09 -9.31 -4.74
C ALA A 79 -1.41 -10.45 -3.77
N THR A 80 -0.57 -11.48 -3.74
CA THR A 80 -0.64 -12.53 -2.72
C THR A 80 0.42 -12.27 -1.65
N PHE A 81 0.02 -12.40 -0.39
CA PHE A 81 0.93 -12.24 0.75
C PHE A 81 1.44 -13.59 1.27
N ASP A 82 1.09 -14.70 0.60
CA ASP A 82 1.49 -16.07 0.94
C ASP A 82 3.00 -16.30 0.88
N ALA A 83 3.72 -15.45 0.14
CA ALA A 83 5.17 -15.50 -0.01
C ALA A 83 5.91 -14.45 0.85
N LEU A 84 5.22 -13.76 1.77
CA LEU A 84 5.90 -12.95 2.77
C LEU A 84 6.80 -13.89 3.60
N PRO A 85 8.04 -13.49 3.94
CA PRO A 85 8.90 -14.32 4.75
C PRO A 85 8.20 -14.65 6.07
N LEU A 86 7.79 -15.91 6.25
CA LEU A 86 7.34 -16.44 7.53
C LEU A 86 8.50 -16.22 8.51
N ARG A 87 8.35 -15.25 9.41
CA ARG A 87 9.33 -15.08 10.48
C ARG A 87 9.16 -16.27 11.40
N SER A 88 10.15 -17.15 11.43
CA SER A 88 10.27 -18.19 12.45
C SER A 88 10.13 -17.51 13.81
N SER A 89 9.05 -17.83 14.51
CA SER A 89 8.87 -17.47 15.91
C SER A 89 10.04 -18.07 16.69
N GLY A 90 10.96 -17.22 17.14
CA GLY A 90 11.98 -17.56 18.11
C GLY A 90 11.42 -17.49 19.53
#